data_AF-A0A955ZJ71-F1
#
_entry.id   AF-A0A955ZJ71-F1
#
_cell.length_a   1.000
_cell.length_b   1.000
_cell.length_c   1.000
_cell.angle_alpha   90.00
_cell.angle_beta   90.00
_cell.angle_gamma   90.00
#
_symmetry.space_group_name_H-M   'P 1'
#
loop_
_entity.id
_entity.type
_entity.pdbx_description
1 polymer ?
#
loop_
_entity_poly.entity_id
_entity_poly.type
_entity_poly.pdbx_seq_one_letter_code
_entity_poly.pdbx_strand_id
1 'polypeptide(L)'
;RAPAARRAAPAAPATAWATLSLNSIPISKVVLDGRPLGSTPKLSVRVKAGNHSVVFIGPGGRVARSVSVASGGSKTVAVRLPRD
;
A
#
# COMPACT_ATOMS: atom_id res chain seq x y z
N ARG A 1 -16.90 19.88 43.82
CA ARG A 1 -16.90 18.56 43.16
C ARG A 1 -16.63 18.79 41.67
N ALA A 2 -15.39 18.60 41.21
CA ALA A 2 -15.03 18.71 39.80
C ALA A 2 -15.29 17.37 39.09
N PRO A 3 -15.81 17.33 37.85
CA PRO A 3 -15.86 16.09 37.11
C PRO A 3 -14.45 15.72 36.67
N ALA A 4 -14.04 14.50 37.02
CA ALA A 4 -12.80 13.90 36.59
C ALA A 4 -12.76 13.86 35.05
N ALA A 5 -11.81 14.59 34.47
CA ALA A 5 -11.44 14.41 33.08
C ALA A 5 -11.02 12.94 32.91
N ARG A 6 -11.85 12.17 32.22
CA ARG A 6 -11.49 10.83 31.77
C ARG A 6 -10.30 11.03 30.84
N ARG A 7 -9.08 10.86 31.36
CA ARG A 7 -7.87 10.71 30.54
C ARG A 7 -8.16 9.54 29.61
N ALA A 8 -8.50 9.83 28.36
CA ALA A 8 -8.43 8.83 27.31
C ALA A 8 -6.99 8.31 27.35
N ALA A 9 -6.83 7.02 27.62
CA ALA A 9 -5.54 6.37 27.46
C ALA A 9 -5.00 6.72 26.07
N PRO A 10 -3.68 6.97 25.91
CA PRO A 10 -3.12 7.05 24.58
C PRO A 10 -3.42 5.70 23.93
N ALA A 11 -4.29 5.69 22.93
CA ALA A 11 -4.44 4.53 22.06
C ALA A 11 -3.02 4.21 21.61
N ALA A 12 -2.50 3.05 22.03
CA ALA A 12 -1.25 2.54 21.50
C ALA A 12 -1.29 2.75 19.97
N PRO A 13 -0.19 3.12 19.30
CA PRO A 13 -0.20 3.21 17.85
C PRO A 13 -0.51 1.81 17.34
N ALA A 14 -1.79 1.50 17.16
CA ALA A 14 -2.25 0.29 16.54
C ALA A 14 -1.50 0.31 15.23
N THR A 15 -0.60 -0.67 15.03
CA THR A 15 0.09 -0.81 13.74
C THR A 15 -1.02 -0.88 12.72
N ALA A 16 -1.16 0.24 12.05
CA ALA A 16 -2.43 0.69 11.55
C ALA A 16 -2.55 0.03 10.19
N TRP A 17 -3.03 -1.21 10.14
CA TRP A 17 -3.01 -1.96 8.89
C TRP A 17 -3.82 -1.22 7.83
N ALA A 18 -3.31 -1.21 6.61
CA ALA A 18 -3.95 -0.67 5.43
C ALA A 18 -3.96 -1.72 4.33
N THR A 19 -4.78 -1.48 3.30
CA THR A 19 -4.94 -2.39 2.18
C THR A 19 -4.51 -1.72 0.88
N LEU A 20 -3.74 -2.43 0.06
CA LEU A 20 -3.36 -2.00 -1.27
C LEU A 20 -3.93 -2.93 -2.34
N SER A 21 -4.47 -2.32 -3.40
CA SER A 21 -4.86 -3.02 -4.63
C SER A 21 -3.91 -2.62 -5.74
N LEU A 22 -3.16 -3.57 -6.28
CA LEU A 22 -2.08 -3.33 -7.24
C LEU A 22 -2.46 -3.91 -8.60
N ASN A 23 -2.63 -3.03 -9.59
CA ASN A 23 -3.05 -3.37 -10.94
C ASN A 23 -2.06 -2.82 -11.96
N SER A 24 -1.88 -3.54 -13.07
CA SER A 24 -1.12 -3.03 -14.20
C SER A 24 -1.67 -3.53 -15.54
N ILE A 25 -1.40 -2.75 -16.58
CA ILE A 25 -1.62 -3.15 -17.97
C ILE A 25 -0.32 -2.90 -18.74
N PRO A 26 0.31 -3.93 -19.34
CA PRO A 26 0.00 -5.37 -19.24
C PRO A 26 0.30 -5.97 -17.85
N ILE A 27 0.05 -7.27 -17.68
CA ILE A 27 0.40 -8.03 -16.46
C ILE A 27 1.89 -7.82 -16.14
N SER A 28 2.17 -7.45 -14.90
CA SER A 28 3.53 -7.14 -14.45
C SER A 28 3.83 -7.81 -13.12
N LYS A 29 5.10 -8.13 -12.87
CA LYS A 29 5.60 -8.53 -11.55
C LYS A 29 5.62 -7.32 -10.62
N VAL A 30 5.24 -7.52 -9.38
CA VAL A 30 5.10 -6.49 -8.36
C VAL A 30 6.12 -6.73 -7.25
N VAL A 31 6.82 -5.68 -6.86
CA VAL A 31 7.69 -5.64 -5.69
C VAL A 31 7.19 -4.52 -4.77
N LEU A 32 6.86 -4.85 -3.53
CA LEU A 32 6.43 -3.90 -2.51
C LEU A 32 7.50 -3.80 -1.43
N ASP A 33 8.06 -2.61 -1.23
CA ASP A 33 9.11 -2.36 -0.23
C ASP A 33 10.29 -3.35 -0.31
N GLY A 34 10.67 -3.71 -1.54
CA GLY A 34 11.72 -4.70 -1.80
C GLY A 34 11.27 -6.16 -1.72
N ARG A 35 10.03 -6.46 -1.30
CA ARG A 35 9.47 -7.82 -1.27
C ARG A 35 8.72 -8.16 -2.55
N PRO A 36 9.11 -9.21 -3.29
CA PRO A 36 8.37 -9.65 -4.47
C PRO A 36 7.02 -10.24 -4.05
N LEU A 37 5.93 -9.72 -4.62
CA LEU A 37 4.56 -10.18 -4.36
C LEU A 37 4.01 -11.11 -5.44
N GLY A 38 4.71 -11.24 -6.57
CA GLY A 38 4.28 -11.99 -7.75
C GLY A 38 3.64 -11.07 -8.79
N SER A 39 2.78 -11.60 -9.66
CA SER A 39 2.18 -10.84 -10.77
C SER A 39 0.88 -10.14 -10.38
N THR A 40 0.58 -9.01 -11.03
CA THR A 40 -0.73 -8.34 -10.99
C THR A 40 -1.83 -9.20 -11.65
N PRO A 41 -3.11 -9.08 -11.24
CA PRO A 41 -3.62 -8.19 -10.19
C PRO A 41 -3.37 -8.74 -8.78
N LYS A 42 -3.04 -7.85 -7.85
CA LYS A 42 -2.93 -8.16 -6.41
C LYS A 42 -3.95 -7.32 -5.66
N LEU A 43 -5.11 -7.91 -5.44
CA LEU A 43 -6.19 -7.29 -4.68
C LEU A 43 -5.98 -7.63 -3.21
N SER A 44 -6.11 -6.65 -2.33
CA SER A 44 -6.04 -6.83 -0.87
C SER A 44 -4.66 -7.16 -0.28
N VAL A 45 -3.61 -6.50 -0.74
CA VAL A 45 -2.28 -6.57 -0.12
C VAL A 45 -2.29 -5.81 1.20
N ARG A 46 -2.14 -6.53 2.32
CA ARG A 46 -2.10 -5.92 3.66
C ARG A 46 -0.72 -5.31 3.93
N VAL A 47 -0.70 -4.02 4.25
CA VAL A 47 0.50 -3.23 4.54
C VAL A 47 0.33 -2.45 5.83
N LYS A 48 1.42 -1.90 6.39
CA LYS A 48 1.31 -0.95 7.50
C LYS A 48 0.78 0.39 6.99
N ALA A 49 0.18 1.22 7.83
CA ALA A 49 -0.07 2.60 7.44
C ALA A 49 1.26 3.32 7.29
N GLY A 50 1.32 4.20 6.30
CA GLY A 50 2.52 4.96 5.97
C GLY A 50 2.83 4.94 4.48
N ASN A 51 4.08 5.23 4.17
CA ASN A 51 4.60 5.28 2.82
C ASN A 51 5.15 3.92 2.40
N HIS A 52 4.74 3.49 1.21
CA HIS A 52 5.19 2.26 0.57
C HIS A 52 5.72 2.56 -0.83
N SER A 53 6.73 1.80 -1.24
CA SER A 53 7.25 1.83 -2.61
C SER A 53 6.79 0.59 -3.35
N VAL A 54 6.08 0.79 -4.45
CA VAL A 54 5.60 -0.29 -5.32
C VAL A 54 6.33 -0.20 -6.65
N VAL A 55 7.00 -1.27 -7.05
CA VAL A 55 7.65 -1.39 -8.35
C VAL A 55 6.93 -2.43 -9.19
N PHE A 56 6.49 -2.02 -10.37
CA PHE A 56 5.91 -2.89 -11.39
C PHE A 56 6.96 -3.17 -12.46
N ILE A 57 7.14 -4.43 -12.82
CA ILE A 57 8.14 -4.91 -13.77
C ILE A 57 7.39 -5.72 -14.83
N GLY A 58 7.32 -5.19 -16.05
CA GLY A 58 6.63 -5.83 -17.15
C GLY A 58 7.43 -5.74 -18.46
N PRO A 59 6.79 -6.02 -19.60
CA PRO A 59 7.42 -5.99 -20.92
C PRO A 59 8.09 -4.63 -21.19
N GLY A 60 7.35 -3.52 -21.10
CA GLY A 60 7.81 -2.15 -21.30
C GLY A 60 8.73 -1.56 -20.22
N GLY A 61 9.42 -2.40 -19.45
CA GLY A 61 10.34 -1.98 -18.40
C GLY A 61 9.74 -1.91 -16.99
N ARG A 62 10.27 -0.98 -16.18
CA ARG A 62 10.02 -0.90 -14.73
C ARG A 62 9.44 0.46 -14.36
N VAL A 63 8.34 0.45 -13.61
CA VAL A 63 7.67 1.65 -13.10
C VAL A 63 7.60 1.59 -11.58
N ALA A 64 8.19 2.58 -10.91
CA ALA A 64 8.11 2.75 -9.46
C ALA A 64 7.03 3.76 -9.08
N ARG A 65 6.26 3.48 -8.04
CA ARG A 65 5.22 4.35 -7.47
C ARG A 65 5.31 4.36 -5.96
N SER A 66 5.46 5.56 -5.41
CA SER A 66 5.33 5.80 -3.97
C SER A 66 3.87 6.00 -3.62
N VAL A 67 3.36 5.24 -2.65
CA VAL A 67 1.98 5.32 -2.20
C VAL A 67 1.95 5.52 -0.68
N SER A 68 1.23 6.55 -0.24
CA SER A 68 0.93 6.76 1.19
C SER A 68 -0.47 6.28 1.50
N VAL A 69 -0.64 5.48 2.56
CA VAL A 69 -1.92 4.96 3.04
C VAL A 69 -2.11 5.22 4.52
N ALA A 70 -3.32 5.65 4.89
CA ALA A 70 -3.70 5.88 6.29
C ALA A 70 -4.15 4.58 6.97
N SER A 71 -4.17 4.59 8.30
CA SER A 71 -4.71 3.50 9.14
C SER A 71 -6.10 3.09 8.73
N GLY A 72 -6.34 1.78 8.56
CA GLY A 72 -7.65 1.25 8.15
C GLY A 72 -8.05 1.65 6.73
N GLY A 73 -7.20 2.39 6.01
CA GLY A 73 -7.45 2.83 4.66
C GLY A 73 -7.24 1.72 3.64
N SER A 74 -7.87 1.91 2.48
CA SER A 74 -7.60 1.11 1.29
C SER A 74 -7.18 2.06 0.16
N LYS A 75 -6.18 1.66 -0.63
CA LYS A 75 -5.73 2.45 -1.77
C LYS A 75 -5.38 1.58 -2.96
N THR A 76 -5.76 2.06 -4.12
CA THR A 76 -5.48 1.38 -5.39
C THR A 76 -4.31 2.07 -6.08
N VAL A 77 -3.34 1.26 -6.52
CA VAL A 77 -2.24 1.69 -7.37
C VAL A 77 -2.39 0.96 -8.69
N ALA A 78 -2.72 1.72 -9.74
CA ALA A 78 -2.82 1.21 -11.10
C ALA A 78 -1.78 1.90 -11.97
N VAL A 79 -1.04 1.12 -12.77
CA VAL A 79 -0.07 1.65 -13.73
C VAL A 79 -0.32 1.10 -15.13
N ARG A 80 -0.06 1.91 -16.14
CA ARG A 80 0.10 1.44 -17.50
C ARG A 80 1.59 1.48 -17.82
N LEU A 81 2.13 0.33 -18.20
CA LEU A 81 3.52 0.28 -18.67
C LEU A 81 3.53 0.62 -20.16
N PRO A 82 4.60 1.25 -20.66
CA PRO A 82 4.83 1.36 -22.09
C PRO A 82 4.75 -0.01 -22.77
N ARG A 83 4.53 -0.01 -24.08
CA ARG A 83 4.90 -1.17 -24.89
C ARG A 83 6.28 -0.90 -25.47
N ASP A 84 7.16 -1.89 -25.42
CA ASP A 84 8.32 -1.94 -26.32
C ASP A 84 7.87 -1.95 -27.78
#